data_AF-A0A3N1PFQ1-F1
#
_entry.id   AF-A0A3N1PFQ1-F1
#
_cell.length_a   1.000
_cell.length_b   1.000
_cell.length_c   1.000
_cell.angle_alpha   90.00
_cell.angle_beta   90.00
_cell.angle_gamma   90.00
#
_symmetry.space_group_name_H-M   'P 1'
#
loop_
_entity.id
_entity.type
_entity.pdbx_description
1 polymer ?
#
loop_
_entity_poly.entity_id
_entity_poly.type
_entity_poly.pdbx_seq_one_letter_code
_entity_poly.pdbx_strand_id
1 'polypeptide(L)'
;MHFSLPRVTPRTAKLTAWLAIPAALAVSGIAVSNASYAAFSATTSNAASNWSAGSVALTDDDANAALFTVTGLKPGLTGANCIAVTSTGSLPSAVKLYATNTATTNALSSYLSVSIEQGTGGGFGSCTGFTPLATTPSLFAGTLAALGTANTGYATGLGSWTPTGTAPETRVYRITYSLAASTPNSAQGGTASLGLTWEAQNS
;
A
#
# COMPACT_ATOMS: atom_id res chain seq x y z
N MET A 1 45.53 -99.18 22.60
CA MET A 1 46.41 -98.76 23.71
C MET A 1 46.02 -97.34 24.10
N HIS A 2 45.94 -97.09 25.40
CA HIS A 2 45.22 -96.00 26.08
C HIS A 2 45.73 -94.57 25.78
N PHE A 3 44.79 -93.61 25.66
CA PHE A 3 45.04 -92.16 25.81
C PHE A 3 44.53 -91.69 27.19
N SER A 4 45.42 -91.08 27.97
CA SER A 4 45.13 -90.50 29.31
C SER A 4 44.45 -89.13 29.20
N LEU A 5 43.39 -88.92 29.97
CA LEU A 5 42.79 -87.60 30.23
C LEU A 5 43.47 -86.92 31.44
N PRO A 6 43.74 -85.61 31.40
CA PRO A 6 44.27 -84.88 32.54
C PRO A 6 43.20 -84.65 33.61
N ARG A 7 43.59 -84.89 34.87
CA ARG A 7 42.75 -84.72 36.06
C ARG A 7 42.77 -83.26 36.52
N VAL A 8 41.66 -82.55 36.35
CA VAL A 8 41.46 -81.20 36.91
C VAL A 8 41.10 -81.34 38.40
N THR A 9 41.84 -80.66 39.28
CA THR A 9 41.68 -80.72 40.74
C THR A 9 40.58 -79.77 41.24
N PRO A 10 39.77 -80.16 42.26
CA PRO A 10 38.49 -79.52 42.57
C PRO A 10 38.57 -78.35 43.58
N ARG A 11 39.71 -77.65 43.67
CA ARG A 11 39.91 -76.60 44.70
C ARG A 11 39.87 -75.16 44.20
N THR A 12 39.83 -74.92 42.90
CA THR A 12 39.82 -73.56 42.31
C THR A 12 38.44 -73.04 41.94
N ALA A 13 37.37 -73.84 42.06
CA ALA A 13 36.03 -73.49 41.58
C ALA A 13 35.13 -72.74 42.57
N LYS A 14 35.51 -72.55 43.85
CA LYS A 14 34.60 -72.01 44.88
C LYS A 14 34.90 -70.58 45.37
N LEU A 15 35.96 -69.92 44.91
CA LEU A 15 36.28 -68.54 45.30
C LEU A 15 36.00 -67.48 44.22
N THR A 16 35.73 -67.89 42.98
CA THR A 16 35.45 -66.97 41.86
C THR A 16 33.97 -66.58 41.73
N ALA A 17 33.04 -67.34 42.32
CA ALA A 17 31.60 -67.12 42.12
C ALA A 17 30.97 -66.04 43.03
N TRP A 18 31.59 -65.66 44.15
CA TRP A 18 31.00 -64.72 45.13
C TRP A 18 31.56 -63.28 45.05
N LEU A 19 32.65 -63.06 44.34
CA LEU A 19 33.17 -61.71 44.02
C LEU A 19 32.72 -61.23 42.64
N ALA A 20 32.32 -62.13 41.75
CA ALA A 20 31.91 -61.77 40.40
C ALA A 20 30.59 -60.98 40.38
N ILE A 21 29.66 -61.22 41.31
CA ILE A 21 28.33 -60.57 41.28
C ILE A 21 28.40 -59.10 41.74
N PRO A 22 29.00 -58.73 42.89
CA PRO A 22 29.14 -57.33 43.29
C PRO A 22 30.10 -56.56 42.38
N ALA A 23 31.18 -57.20 41.89
CA ALA A 23 32.11 -56.57 40.96
C ALA A 23 31.47 -56.36 39.58
N ALA A 24 30.68 -57.30 39.07
CA ALA A 24 29.93 -57.09 37.83
C ALA A 24 28.85 -56.02 37.99
N LEU A 25 28.16 -55.93 39.13
CA LEU A 25 27.19 -54.86 39.42
C LEU A 25 27.86 -53.49 39.63
N ALA A 26 29.03 -53.44 40.26
CA ALA A 26 29.80 -52.22 40.43
C ALA A 26 30.40 -51.74 39.10
N VAL A 27 30.93 -52.65 38.27
CA VAL A 27 31.41 -52.34 36.90
C VAL A 27 30.26 -51.95 35.98
N SER A 28 29.10 -52.60 36.10
CA SER A 28 27.88 -52.23 35.36
C SER A 28 27.32 -50.88 35.84
N GLY A 29 27.39 -50.60 37.15
CA GLY A 29 27.01 -49.33 37.74
C GLY A 29 27.93 -48.18 37.31
N ILE A 30 29.25 -48.40 37.29
CA ILE A 30 30.27 -47.42 36.86
C ILE A 30 30.20 -47.20 35.33
N ALA A 31 29.84 -48.21 34.56
CA ALA A 31 29.62 -48.09 33.11
C ALA A 31 28.31 -47.35 32.77
N VAL A 32 27.28 -47.44 33.61
CA VAL A 32 25.99 -46.74 33.41
C VAL A 32 25.97 -45.35 34.07
N SER A 33 26.84 -45.07 35.05
CA SER A 33 26.82 -43.84 35.85
C SER A 33 27.74 -42.72 35.37
N ASN A 34 28.57 -42.91 34.34
CA ASN A 34 29.27 -41.80 33.71
C ASN A 34 28.44 -41.19 32.60
N ALA A 35 27.44 -40.45 33.08
CA ALA A 35 26.79 -39.30 32.47
C ALA A 35 26.28 -39.51 31.05
N SER A 36 24.96 -39.64 30.93
CA SER A 36 24.22 -39.19 29.76
C SER A 36 24.77 -37.84 29.28
N TYR A 37 25.60 -37.85 28.25
CA TYR A 37 25.90 -36.66 27.45
C TYR A 37 24.65 -36.37 26.61
N ALA A 38 23.58 -35.96 27.28
CA ALA A 38 22.50 -35.23 26.63
C ALA A 38 22.88 -33.76 26.65
N ALA A 39 23.88 -33.39 25.84
CA ALA A 39 23.91 -32.06 25.28
C ALA A 39 23.26 -32.14 23.89
N PHE A 40 22.01 -32.59 23.82
CA PHE A 40 21.16 -32.29 22.67
C PHE A 40 20.85 -30.80 22.74
N SER A 41 21.79 -29.99 22.25
CA SER A 41 21.52 -28.61 21.89
C SER A 41 21.28 -28.58 20.39
N ALA A 42 20.01 -28.41 20.01
CA ALA A 42 19.64 -27.97 18.69
C ALA A 42 19.16 -26.52 18.83
N THR A 43 19.96 -25.57 18.36
CA THR A 43 19.50 -24.20 18.14
C THR A 43 18.96 -24.12 16.72
N THR A 44 17.67 -23.84 16.57
CA THR A 44 17.13 -23.27 15.33
C THR A 44 17.10 -21.76 15.52
N SER A 45 17.79 -21.01 14.66
CA SER A 45 17.50 -19.59 14.53
C SER A 45 16.42 -19.42 13.47
N ASN A 46 15.48 -18.53 13.73
CA ASN A 46 14.79 -17.89 12.63
C ASN A 46 15.79 -16.91 12.00
N ALA A 47 15.83 -16.82 10.67
CA ALA A 47 16.48 -15.68 10.03
C ALA A 47 15.95 -14.38 10.67
N ALA A 48 16.74 -13.29 10.61
CA ALA A 48 16.30 -11.99 11.13
C ALA A 48 14.86 -11.72 10.67
N SER A 49 13.95 -11.50 11.62
CA SER A 49 12.60 -11.09 11.27
C SER A 49 12.68 -9.65 10.78
N ASN A 50 12.36 -9.46 9.50
CA ASN A 50 12.36 -8.16 8.86
C ASN A 50 10.90 -7.74 8.66
N TRP A 51 10.52 -6.61 9.22
CA TRP A 51 9.24 -5.97 8.97
C TRP A 51 9.50 -4.66 8.24
N SER A 52 8.88 -4.49 7.08
CA SER A 52 8.80 -3.20 6.40
C SER A 52 7.36 -2.73 6.49
N ALA A 53 7.16 -1.47 6.85
CA ALA A 53 5.87 -0.83 6.64
C ALA A 53 5.60 -0.75 5.14
N GLY A 54 4.35 -0.95 4.74
CA GLY A 54 3.90 -0.59 3.40
C GLY A 54 3.65 0.91 3.30
N SER A 55 3.55 1.44 2.08
CA SER A 55 3.35 2.85 1.81
C SER A 55 2.02 3.12 1.12
N VAL A 56 1.54 4.36 1.28
CA VAL A 56 0.51 4.96 0.42
C VAL A 56 1.18 6.16 -0.26
N ALA A 57 1.17 6.18 -1.58
CA ALA A 57 1.82 7.22 -2.37
C ALA A 57 1.05 7.47 -3.67
N LEU A 58 0.93 8.74 -4.04
CA LEU A 58 0.42 9.19 -5.32
C LEU A 58 1.47 10.06 -6.00
N THR A 59 1.54 9.97 -7.32
CA THR A 59 2.24 10.91 -8.20
C THR A 59 1.29 11.36 -9.29
N ASP A 60 1.40 12.59 -9.74
CA ASP A 60 0.74 13.09 -10.95
C ASP A 60 1.77 13.43 -12.05
N ASP A 61 1.28 13.80 -13.24
CA ASP A 61 2.09 14.13 -14.41
C ASP A 61 2.16 15.65 -14.72
N ASP A 62 1.82 16.53 -13.75
CA ASP A 62 1.78 17.98 -13.97
C ASP A 62 3.06 18.74 -13.58
N ALA A 63 4.03 18.05 -12.95
CA ALA A 63 5.28 18.65 -12.46
C ALA A 63 5.06 19.91 -11.60
N ASN A 64 3.98 19.92 -10.81
CA ASN A 64 3.53 20.99 -9.93
C ASN A 64 2.98 22.23 -10.67
N ALA A 65 2.53 22.07 -11.93
CA ALA A 65 1.96 23.13 -12.76
C ALA A 65 0.43 23.26 -12.59
N ALA A 66 -0.09 24.48 -12.78
CA ALA A 66 -1.54 24.69 -12.73
C ALA A 66 -2.24 24.05 -13.95
N LEU A 67 -3.26 23.23 -13.69
CA LEU A 67 -4.07 22.56 -14.73
C LEU A 67 -4.74 23.55 -15.69
N PHE A 68 -5.09 24.75 -15.21
CA PHE A 68 -5.62 25.84 -16.02
C PHE A 68 -4.96 27.17 -15.66
N THR A 69 -4.47 27.89 -16.67
CA THR A 69 -4.11 29.30 -16.57
C THR A 69 -4.79 30.03 -17.72
N VAL A 70 -6.01 30.53 -17.47
CA VAL A 70 -6.87 31.12 -18.52
C VAL A 70 -6.97 32.62 -18.28
N THR A 71 -6.54 33.41 -19.26
CA THR A 71 -6.70 34.87 -19.27
C THR A 71 -7.76 35.27 -20.28
N GLY A 72 -8.42 36.42 -20.06
CA GLY A 72 -9.46 36.91 -20.97
C GLY A 72 -10.69 36.01 -21.07
N LEU A 73 -11.01 35.26 -20.01
CA LEU A 73 -12.20 34.40 -19.95
C LEU A 73 -13.46 35.23 -20.18
N LYS A 74 -14.27 34.85 -21.17
CA LYS A 74 -15.52 35.54 -21.54
C LYS A 74 -16.71 34.57 -21.51
N PRO A 75 -17.95 35.07 -21.36
CA PRO A 75 -19.14 34.22 -21.32
C PRO A 75 -19.20 33.26 -22.53
N GLY A 76 -19.56 32.01 -22.26
CA GLY A 76 -19.63 30.91 -23.23
C GLY A 76 -18.29 30.23 -23.54
N LEU A 77 -17.15 30.74 -23.05
CA LEU A 77 -15.87 30.08 -23.24
C LEU A 77 -15.81 28.78 -22.42
N THR A 78 -15.33 27.72 -23.05
CA THR A 78 -15.08 26.42 -22.43
C THR A 78 -13.66 25.93 -22.73
N GLY A 79 -13.14 25.09 -21.85
CA GLY A 79 -11.89 24.38 -22.06
C GLY A 79 -11.86 23.10 -21.24
N ALA A 80 -11.00 22.18 -21.64
CA ALA A 80 -10.79 20.93 -20.92
C ALA A 80 -9.30 20.62 -20.83
N ASN A 81 -8.90 19.99 -19.74
CA ASN A 81 -7.57 19.46 -19.56
C ASN A 81 -7.66 18.14 -18.79
N CYS A 82 -6.67 17.28 -19.01
CA CYS A 82 -6.58 15.99 -18.34
C CYS A 82 -5.35 15.97 -17.44
N ILE A 83 -5.36 15.07 -16.47
CA ILE A 83 -4.23 14.81 -15.57
C ILE A 83 -4.25 13.33 -15.18
N ALA A 84 -3.10 12.68 -15.23
CA ALA A 84 -2.94 11.29 -14.84
C ALA A 84 -2.43 11.23 -13.40
N VAL A 85 -3.18 10.54 -12.54
CA VAL A 85 -2.80 10.27 -11.15
C VAL A 85 -2.46 8.80 -11.01
N THR A 86 -1.26 8.51 -10.55
CA THR A 86 -0.73 7.16 -10.40
C THR A 86 -0.50 6.84 -8.94
N SER A 87 -1.10 5.75 -8.45
CA SER A 87 -0.79 5.17 -7.16
C SER A 87 0.46 4.30 -7.28
N THR A 88 1.43 4.53 -6.41
CA THR A 88 2.70 3.78 -6.33
C THR A 88 2.93 3.17 -4.96
N GLY A 89 1.93 3.28 -4.07
CA GLY A 89 1.95 2.68 -2.74
C GLY A 89 1.96 1.15 -2.78
N SER A 90 2.41 0.54 -1.69
CA SER A 90 2.44 -0.92 -1.49
C SER A 90 1.30 -1.45 -0.61
N LEU A 91 0.39 -0.58 -0.17
CA LEU A 91 -0.82 -0.94 0.58
C LEU A 91 -2.09 -0.62 -0.22
N PRO A 92 -3.17 -1.38 -0.01
CA PRO A 92 -4.50 -0.97 -0.42
C PRO A 92 -4.81 0.45 0.10
N SER A 93 -5.47 1.26 -0.71
CA SER A 93 -5.85 2.61 -0.29
C SER A 93 -7.17 3.02 -0.91
N ALA A 94 -7.76 4.09 -0.37
CA ALA A 94 -8.86 4.80 -1.00
C ALA A 94 -8.39 6.21 -1.39
N VAL A 95 -8.58 6.56 -2.66
CA VAL A 95 -8.19 7.85 -3.22
C VAL A 95 -9.40 8.77 -3.33
N LYS A 96 -9.24 9.97 -2.79
CA LYS A 96 -10.25 11.02 -2.78
C LYS A 96 -9.74 12.28 -3.45
N LEU A 97 -10.61 12.92 -4.23
CA LEU A 97 -10.36 14.21 -4.87
C LEU A 97 -11.15 15.32 -4.17
N TYR A 98 -10.49 16.41 -3.79
CA TYR A 98 -11.14 17.58 -3.22
C TYR A 98 -10.45 18.88 -3.66
N ALA A 99 -11.13 20.00 -3.45
CA ALA A 99 -10.63 21.33 -3.76
C ALA A 99 -9.87 21.93 -2.57
N THR A 100 -8.80 22.67 -2.86
CA THR A 100 -7.99 23.42 -1.90
C THR A 100 -7.75 24.84 -2.41
N ASN A 101 -7.24 25.75 -1.57
CA ASN A 101 -6.78 27.08 -1.99
C ASN A 101 -7.80 27.88 -2.84
N THR A 102 -9.08 27.80 -2.47
CA THR A 102 -10.17 28.43 -3.22
C THR A 102 -10.15 29.95 -3.01
N ALA A 103 -10.20 30.73 -4.08
CA ALA A 103 -10.36 32.17 -4.01
C ALA A 103 -11.21 32.68 -5.18
N THR A 104 -11.94 33.77 -4.97
CA THR A 104 -12.72 34.41 -6.04
C THR A 104 -12.91 35.89 -5.78
N THR A 105 -12.99 36.66 -6.85
CA THR A 105 -13.43 38.06 -6.85
C THR A 105 -14.61 38.21 -7.80
N ASN A 106 -15.45 39.22 -7.54
CA ASN A 106 -16.64 39.53 -8.34
C ASN A 106 -17.58 38.33 -8.55
N ALA A 107 -17.57 37.38 -7.61
CA ALA A 107 -18.36 36.14 -7.64
C ALA A 107 -18.17 35.30 -8.92
N LEU A 108 -17.04 35.42 -9.64
CA LEU A 108 -16.84 34.71 -10.91
C LEU A 108 -16.96 33.18 -10.78
N SER A 109 -16.51 32.62 -9.64
CA SER A 109 -16.61 31.18 -9.36
C SER A 109 -18.04 30.65 -9.32
N SER A 110 -19.04 31.49 -9.05
CA SER A 110 -20.46 31.11 -9.07
C SER A 110 -21.01 30.94 -10.50
N TYR A 111 -20.33 31.49 -11.51
CA TYR A 111 -20.72 31.40 -12.92
C TYR A 111 -19.82 30.47 -13.74
N LEU A 112 -18.70 30.02 -13.16
CA LEU A 112 -17.80 29.05 -13.78
C LEU A 112 -18.29 27.64 -13.45
N SER A 113 -18.86 26.95 -14.43
CA SER A 113 -19.21 25.53 -14.30
C SER A 113 -17.96 24.67 -14.46
N VAL A 114 -17.86 23.62 -13.67
CA VAL A 114 -16.81 22.60 -13.73
C VAL A 114 -17.44 21.22 -13.73
N SER A 115 -16.96 20.36 -14.61
CA SER A 115 -17.22 18.92 -14.57
C SER A 115 -15.91 18.16 -14.39
N ILE A 116 -15.95 17.13 -13.55
CA ILE A 116 -14.82 16.24 -13.30
C ILE A 116 -15.26 14.83 -13.65
N GLU A 117 -14.54 14.22 -14.57
CA GLU A 117 -14.73 12.83 -14.96
C GLU A 117 -13.46 12.03 -14.68
N GLN A 118 -13.62 10.76 -14.31
CA GLN A 118 -12.53 9.80 -14.16
C GLN A 118 -12.57 8.75 -15.28
N GLY A 119 -11.40 8.30 -15.70
CA GLY A 119 -11.23 7.43 -16.85
C GLY A 119 -9.80 6.91 -17.00
N THR A 120 -9.48 6.57 -18.24
CA THR A 120 -8.16 6.10 -18.69
C THR A 120 -7.81 6.75 -20.01
N GLY A 121 -6.52 6.83 -20.35
CA GLY A 121 -6.05 7.46 -21.58
C GLY A 121 -6.08 8.99 -21.50
N GLY A 122 -5.18 9.65 -22.24
CA GLY A 122 -4.84 11.06 -22.03
C GLY A 122 -3.78 11.25 -20.94
N GLY A 123 -3.49 12.50 -20.60
CA GLY A 123 -2.52 12.91 -19.59
C GLY A 123 -2.47 14.43 -19.44
N PHE A 124 -1.53 14.94 -18.66
CA PHE A 124 -1.39 16.38 -18.43
C PHE A 124 -1.31 17.16 -19.75
N GLY A 125 -2.11 18.21 -19.87
CA GLY A 125 -2.14 19.08 -21.05
C GLY A 125 -2.96 18.54 -22.23
N SER A 126 -3.43 17.29 -22.20
CA SER A 126 -4.19 16.71 -23.33
C SER A 126 -5.14 15.59 -22.93
N CYS A 127 -6.41 15.73 -23.33
CA CYS A 127 -7.42 14.69 -23.18
C CYS A 127 -7.54 13.75 -24.39
N THR A 128 -6.61 13.79 -25.34
CA THR A 128 -6.64 12.89 -26.50
C THR A 128 -6.56 11.43 -26.04
N GLY A 129 -7.49 10.61 -26.51
CA GLY A 129 -7.59 9.20 -26.11
C GLY A 129 -8.23 8.96 -24.75
N PHE A 130 -8.69 10.02 -24.06
CA PHE A 130 -9.44 9.86 -22.82
C PHE A 130 -10.73 9.07 -23.05
N THR A 131 -10.90 8.02 -22.27
CA THR A 131 -12.07 7.15 -22.23
C THR A 131 -12.61 7.17 -20.80
N PRO A 132 -13.84 7.68 -20.56
CA PRO A 132 -14.46 7.66 -19.24
C PRO A 132 -14.62 6.22 -18.72
N LEU A 133 -14.58 6.04 -17.39
CA LEU A 133 -14.88 4.72 -16.81
C LEU A 133 -16.31 4.29 -17.15
N ALA A 134 -16.50 2.98 -17.36
CA ALA A 134 -17.82 2.42 -17.63
C ALA A 134 -18.79 2.59 -16.45
N THR A 135 -18.26 2.57 -15.22
CA THR A 135 -19.02 2.74 -13.97
C THR A 135 -18.61 4.02 -13.29
N THR A 136 -19.59 4.87 -12.95
CA THR A 136 -19.37 6.15 -12.24
C THR A 136 -18.27 7.03 -12.86
N PRO A 137 -18.34 7.37 -14.16
CA PRO A 137 -17.34 8.24 -14.79
C PRO A 137 -17.39 9.66 -14.26
N SER A 138 -18.58 10.20 -13.98
CA SER A 138 -18.74 11.56 -13.47
C SER A 138 -18.57 11.60 -11.95
N LEU A 139 -17.61 12.40 -11.49
CA LEU A 139 -17.35 12.65 -10.08
C LEU A 139 -18.02 13.92 -9.59
N PHE A 140 -18.10 14.94 -10.44
CA PHE A 140 -18.71 16.22 -10.11
C PHE A 140 -19.25 16.91 -11.36
N ALA A 141 -20.37 17.60 -11.20
CA ALA A 141 -20.90 18.56 -12.16
C ALA A 141 -21.59 19.68 -11.39
N GLY A 142 -21.09 20.90 -11.49
CA GLY A 142 -21.60 22.04 -10.73
C GLY A 142 -20.76 23.29 -10.96
N THR A 143 -20.92 24.29 -10.11
CA THR A 143 -20.09 25.50 -10.17
C THR A 143 -18.77 25.31 -9.43
N LEU A 144 -17.76 26.12 -9.79
CA LEU A 144 -16.49 26.17 -9.09
C LEU A 144 -16.69 26.51 -7.60
N ALA A 145 -17.63 27.42 -7.30
CA ALA A 145 -18.01 27.76 -5.94
C ALA A 145 -18.59 26.57 -5.17
N ALA A 146 -19.47 25.77 -5.80
CA ALA A 146 -20.05 24.58 -5.16
C ALA A 146 -18.98 23.51 -4.89
N LEU A 147 -18.06 23.29 -5.85
CA LEU A 147 -16.94 22.36 -5.66
C LEU A 147 -16.08 22.78 -4.46
N GLY A 148 -15.68 24.05 -4.43
CA GLY A 148 -14.83 24.63 -3.39
C GLY A 148 -15.47 24.73 -2.00
N THR A 149 -16.79 24.57 -1.89
CA THR A 149 -17.50 24.58 -0.60
C THR A 149 -17.81 23.17 -0.11
N ALA A 150 -18.24 22.28 -1.01
CA ALA A 150 -18.75 20.96 -0.65
C ALA A 150 -17.65 19.88 -0.53
N ASN A 151 -16.51 20.05 -1.21
CA ASN A 151 -15.46 19.02 -1.29
C ASN A 151 -14.12 19.65 -0.92
N THR A 152 -13.83 19.76 0.38
CA THR A 152 -12.69 20.55 0.91
C THR A 152 -11.66 19.73 1.66
N GLY A 153 -11.88 18.42 1.77
CA GLY A 153 -10.94 17.48 2.39
C GLY A 153 -11.37 16.04 2.18
N TYR A 154 -10.54 15.10 2.65
CA TYR A 154 -10.69 13.66 2.41
C TYR A 154 -12.10 13.12 2.72
N ALA A 155 -12.66 13.45 3.89
CA ALA A 155 -13.97 12.96 4.33
C ALA A 155 -15.13 13.42 3.42
N THR A 156 -14.98 14.59 2.80
CA THR A 156 -15.93 15.18 1.83
C THR A 156 -15.49 14.97 0.38
N GLY A 157 -14.43 14.18 0.16
CA GLY A 157 -13.80 14.03 -1.14
C GLY A 157 -14.60 13.15 -2.09
N LEU A 158 -14.44 13.47 -3.37
CA LEU A 158 -15.06 12.79 -4.49
C LEU A 158 -14.30 11.52 -4.86
N GLY A 159 -15.00 10.61 -5.55
CA GLY A 159 -14.41 9.39 -6.10
C GLY A 159 -14.44 8.20 -5.15
N SER A 160 -14.20 7.04 -5.75
CA SER A 160 -14.23 5.72 -5.09
C SER A 160 -13.11 4.82 -5.60
N TRP A 161 -12.02 5.41 -6.13
CA TRP A 161 -10.90 4.62 -6.62
C TRP A 161 -10.15 4.01 -5.45
N THR A 162 -10.00 2.69 -5.48
CA THR A 162 -9.32 1.91 -4.45
C THR A 162 -8.14 1.15 -5.04
N PRO A 163 -6.93 1.75 -5.13
CA PRO A 163 -5.73 1.02 -5.52
C PRO A 163 -5.48 -0.17 -4.59
N THR A 164 -5.00 -1.27 -5.15
CA THR A 164 -4.68 -2.51 -4.43
C THR A 164 -3.33 -2.46 -3.72
N GLY A 165 -2.42 -1.59 -4.18
CA GLY A 165 -1.05 -1.52 -3.69
C GLY A 165 -0.15 -2.68 -4.14
N THR A 166 -0.58 -3.48 -5.12
CA THR A 166 0.20 -4.62 -5.63
C THR A 166 1.10 -4.28 -6.82
N ALA A 167 0.72 -3.25 -7.58
CA ALA A 167 1.46 -2.67 -8.70
C ALA A 167 1.01 -1.22 -8.92
N PRO A 168 1.75 -0.41 -9.70
CA PRO A 168 1.29 0.92 -10.05
C PRO A 168 -0.06 0.90 -10.77
N GLU A 169 -0.98 1.75 -10.31
CA GLU A 169 -2.31 1.89 -10.89
C GLU A 169 -2.55 3.35 -11.26
N THR A 170 -3.03 3.61 -12.48
CA THR A 170 -3.28 4.97 -12.96
C THR A 170 -4.77 5.21 -13.21
N ARG A 171 -5.23 6.40 -12.86
CA ARG A 171 -6.50 6.99 -13.29
C ARG A 171 -6.24 8.34 -13.93
N VAL A 172 -6.91 8.60 -15.04
CA VAL A 172 -6.89 9.92 -15.67
C VAL A 172 -8.17 10.66 -15.29
N TYR A 173 -8.04 11.93 -14.95
CA TYR A 173 -9.15 12.81 -14.66
C TYR A 173 -9.27 13.84 -15.77
N ARG A 174 -10.45 13.96 -16.38
CA ARG A 174 -10.79 15.03 -17.31
C ARG A 174 -11.55 16.10 -16.56
N ILE A 175 -10.98 17.31 -16.52
CA ILE A 175 -11.60 18.48 -15.95
C ILE A 175 -12.04 19.36 -17.11
N THR A 176 -13.31 19.73 -17.15
CA THR A 176 -13.85 20.68 -18.13
C THR A 176 -14.42 21.87 -17.39
N TYR A 177 -14.12 23.07 -17.86
CA TYR A 177 -14.75 24.30 -17.36
C TYR A 177 -15.60 24.96 -18.45
N SER A 178 -16.60 25.73 -18.04
CA SER A 178 -17.36 26.60 -18.92
C SER A 178 -17.83 27.84 -18.15
N LEU A 179 -17.54 29.03 -18.66
CA LEU A 179 -18.12 30.26 -18.10
C LEU A 179 -19.54 30.42 -18.65
N ALA A 180 -20.54 30.47 -17.77
CA ALA A 180 -21.95 30.56 -18.16
C ALA A 180 -22.20 31.73 -19.13
N ALA A 181 -22.98 31.49 -20.19
CA ALA A 181 -23.33 32.54 -21.15
C ALA A 181 -24.13 33.69 -20.52
N SER A 182 -24.83 33.42 -19.42
CA SER A 182 -25.61 34.39 -18.63
C SER A 182 -24.78 35.16 -17.59
N THR A 183 -23.45 35.02 -17.58
CA THR A 183 -22.58 35.72 -16.63
C THR A 183 -22.79 37.24 -16.73
N PRO A 184 -23.16 37.93 -15.63
CA PRO A 184 -23.45 39.35 -15.66
C PRO A 184 -22.18 40.22 -15.73
N ASN A 185 -22.32 41.48 -16.16
CA ASN A 185 -21.21 42.45 -16.18
C ASN A 185 -20.58 42.69 -14.80
N SER A 186 -21.31 42.45 -13.70
CA SER A 186 -20.75 42.55 -12.35
C SER A 186 -19.63 41.54 -12.09
N ALA A 187 -19.51 40.47 -12.88
CA ALA A 187 -18.42 39.50 -12.81
C ALA A 187 -17.19 39.89 -13.66
N GLN A 188 -17.28 40.95 -14.47
CA GLN A 188 -16.17 41.40 -15.32
C GLN A 188 -14.94 41.80 -14.48
N GLY A 189 -13.75 41.45 -14.97
CA GLY A 189 -12.49 41.68 -14.25
C GLY A 189 -12.31 40.79 -13.01
N GLY A 190 -13.28 39.91 -12.71
CA GLY A 190 -13.21 38.95 -11.63
C GLY A 190 -12.18 37.86 -11.88
N THR A 191 -11.83 37.18 -10.80
CA THR A 191 -10.92 36.04 -10.76
C THR A 191 -11.57 34.89 -10.01
N ALA A 192 -11.16 33.66 -10.34
CA ALA A 192 -11.56 32.46 -9.64
C ALA A 192 -10.42 31.45 -9.70
N SER A 193 -10.06 30.86 -8.56
CA SER A 193 -9.00 29.86 -8.45
C SER A 193 -9.39 28.78 -7.46
N LEU A 194 -8.90 27.56 -7.70
CA LEU A 194 -8.79 26.48 -6.73
C LEU A 194 -7.59 25.60 -7.10
N GLY A 195 -7.07 24.88 -6.13
CA GLY A 195 -6.26 23.68 -6.33
C GLY A 195 -7.15 22.44 -6.32
N LEU A 196 -6.77 21.43 -7.10
CA LEU A 196 -7.32 20.09 -7.01
C LEU A 196 -6.30 19.21 -6.30
N THR A 197 -6.74 18.47 -5.29
CA THR A 197 -5.89 17.61 -4.47
C THR A 197 -6.42 16.20 -4.49
N TRP A 198 -5.57 15.25 -4.88
CA TRP A 198 -5.79 13.83 -4.70
C TRP A 198 -5.05 13.37 -3.45
N GLU A 199 -5.78 12.75 -2.55
CA GLU A 199 -5.23 12.18 -1.32
C GLU A 199 -5.58 10.71 -1.26
N ALA A 200 -4.58 9.88 -0.95
CA ALA A 200 -4.76 8.47 -0.70
C ALA A 200 -4.59 8.21 0.80
N GLN A 201 -5.55 7.52 1.41
CA GLN A 201 -5.41 6.99 2.76
C GLN A 201 -5.49 5.47 2.72
N ASN A 202 -4.69 4.80 3.55
CA ASN A 202 -4.73 3.35 3.70
C ASN A 202 -6.12 2.91 4.17
N SER A 203 -6.63 1.83 3.59
CA SER A 203 -7.95 1.27 3.91
C SER A 203 -7.86 0.06 4.82
#